data_AF-A0A3N5G613-F1
#
_entry.id   AF-A0A3N5G613-F1
#
_cell.length_a   1.000
_cell.length_b   1.000
_cell.length_c   1.000
_cell.angle_alpha   90.00
_cell.angle_beta   90.00
_cell.angle_gamma   90.00
#
_symmetry.space_group_name_H-M   'P 1'
#
loop_
_entity.id
_entity.type
_entity.pdbx_description
1 polymer ?
#
loop_
_entity_poly.entity_id
_entity_poly.type
_entity_poly.pdbx_seq_one_letter_code
_entity_poly.pdbx_strand_id
1 'polypeptide(L)'
;MKRALAPAYDLFKLVVALVLAAILFILMMRGCSTAPAPLLTATAAASPTAIPPTAKPPAASPSLLPPTNTPAPTLEPPVDTPAPLLPADTATPEPISLPTETPNPTEILPTATPEPTPTPIPTPEPTPAPAPTPEPAPANPDCPGAATSRLKVGDRVRVLQNLNMRLNPGLNGAWILTNATGTELEIIGGPACTAVGKEAYEWWQVRRADGKEGWSAEGSLTGRF
;
A
#
# COMPACT_ATOMS: atom_id res chain seq x y z
N MET A 1 51.08 -29.52 -30.80
CA MET A 1 49.67 -29.35 -30.39
C MET A 1 49.42 -27.86 -30.10
N LYS A 2 48.69 -27.13 -30.94
CA LYS A 2 48.13 -25.81 -30.61
C LYS A 2 46.71 -25.77 -31.15
N ARG A 3 45.73 -26.00 -30.26
CA ARG A 3 44.31 -25.91 -30.59
C ARG A 3 43.95 -24.43 -30.69
N ALA A 4 43.51 -23.99 -31.88
CA ALA A 4 42.94 -22.67 -32.09
C ALA A 4 41.58 -22.59 -31.40
N LEU A 5 41.51 -21.88 -30.27
CA LEU A 5 40.29 -21.57 -29.54
C LEU A 5 40.14 -20.04 -29.55
N ALA A 6 39.38 -19.46 -30.49
CA ALA A 6 39.07 -18.02 -30.42
C ALA A 6 37.86 -17.44 -31.21
N PRO A 7 37.03 -18.16 -32.00
CA PRO A 7 35.98 -17.45 -32.78
C PRO A 7 34.90 -16.79 -31.90
N ALA A 8 34.62 -17.34 -30.72
CA ALA A 8 33.59 -16.82 -29.82
C ALA A 8 34.05 -15.57 -29.03
N TYR A 9 35.34 -15.45 -28.74
CA TYR A 9 35.86 -14.33 -27.95
C TYR A 9 35.99 -13.05 -28.79
N ASP A 10 36.36 -13.19 -30.07
CA ASP A 10 36.36 -12.05 -31.00
C ASP A 10 34.94 -11.56 -31.33
N LEU A 11 33.96 -12.47 -31.45
CA LEU A 11 32.57 -12.07 -31.63
C LEU A 11 32.03 -11.32 -30.40
N PHE A 12 32.31 -11.82 -29.19
CA PHE A 12 31.93 -11.15 -27.95
C PHE A 12 32.55 -9.74 -27.84
N LYS A 13 33.85 -9.60 -28.16
CA LYS A 13 34.53 -8.30 -28.18
C LYS A 13 33.92 -7.33 -29.20
N LEU A 14 33.57 -7.83 -30.38
CA LEU A 14 32.96 -7.01 -31.43
C LEU A 14 31.57 -6.53 -31.00
N VAL A 15 30.76 -7.41 -30.39
CA VAL A 15 29.45 -7.03 -29.82
C VAL A 15 29.61 -5.98 -28.71
N VAL A 16 30.55 -6.17 -27.78
CA VAL A 16 30.81 -5.20 -26.71
C VAL A 16 31.29 -3.85 -27.28
N ALA A 17 32.16 -3.85 -28.29
CA ALA A 17 32.63 -2.63 -28.93
C ALA A 17 31.51 -1.86 -29.64
N LEU A 18 30.61 -2.57 -30.34
CA LEU A 18 29.45 -1.94 -30.99
C LEU A 18 28.46 -1.36 -29.98
N VAL A 19 28.21 -2.04 -28.85
CA VAL A 19 27.34 -1.53 -27.79
C VAL A 19 27.92 -0.27 -27.16
N LEU A 20 29.23 -0.26 -26.85
CA LEU A 20 29.89 0.93 -26.29
C LEU A 20 29.90 2.11 -27.27
N ALA A 21 30.13 1.85 -28.57
CA ALA A 21 30.06 2.87 -29.61
C ALA A 21 28.64 3.45 -29.75
N ALA A 22 27.60 2.61 -29.70
CA ALA A 22 26.21 3.05 -29.74
C ALA A 22 25.83 3.89 -28.51
N ILE A 23 26.27 3.50 -27.32
CA ILE A 23 26.07 4.28 -26.09
C ILE A 23 26.75 5.65 -26.20
N LEU A 24 28.00 5.70 -26.66
CA LEU A 24 28.73 6.95 -26.84
C LEU A 24 28.06 7.85 -27.88
N PHE A 25 27.57 7.27 -28.99
CA PHE A 25 26.83 8.00 -30.01
C PHE A 25 25.51 8.58 -29.46
N ILE A 26 24.75 7.81 -28.67
CA ILE A 26 23.53 8.30 -28.01
C ILE A 26 23.84 9.44 -27.04
N LEU A 27 24.95 9.37 -26.30
CA LEU A 27 25.38 10.43 -25.38
C LEU A 27 25.80 11.70 -26.14
N MET A 28 26.51 11.55 -27.26
CA MET A 28 26.88 12.68 -28.15
C MET A 28 25.64 13.33 -28.77
N MET A 29 24.67 12.54 -29.21
CA MET A 29 23.41 13.03 -29.78
C MET A 29 22.51 13.71 -28.72
N ARG A 30 22.60 13.29 -27.45
CA ARG A 30 21.93 13.93 -26.31
C ARG A 30 22.61 15.23 -25.87
N GLY A 31 23.86 15.46 -26.25
CA GLY A 31 24.63 16.66 -25.91
C GLY A 31 24.39 17.89 -26.80
N CYS A 32 23.54 17.81 -27.83
CA CYS A 32 23.37 18.91 -28.81
C CYS A 32 22.01 19.62 -28.79
N SER A 33 21.09 19.30 -27.87
CA SER A 33 19.83 20.05 -27.71
C SER A 33 19.81 20.87 -26.42
N THR A 34 20.55 21.97 -26.43
CA THR A 34 20.16 23.15 -25.65
C THR A 34 20.09 24.31 -26.63
N ALA A 35 19.01 24.35 -27.41
CA ALA A 35 18.63 25.55 -28.14
C ALA A 35 18.19 26.60 -27.09
N PRO A 36 18.79 27.80 -27.05
CA PRO A 36 18.22 28.89 -26.27
C PRO A 36 16.86 29.25 -26.87
N ALA A 37 15.82 29.26 -26.04
CA ALA A 37 14.49 29.73 -26.43
C ALA A 37 14.61 31.12 -27.07
N PRO A 38 13.95 31.39 -28.21
CA PRO A 38 13.94 32.72 -28.78
C PRO A 38 13.16 33.65 -27.85
N LEU A 39 13.83 34.69 -27.37
CA LEU A 39 13.22 35.83 -26.70
C LEU A 39 12.19 36.45 -27.65
N LEU A 40 10.90 36.21 -27.40
CA LEU A 40 9.84 36.98 -28.04
C LEU A 40 9.88 38.40 -27.47
N THR A 41 10.29 39.33 -28.34
CA THR A 41 10.14 40.76 -28.19
C THR A 41 8.67 41.11 -27.92
N ALA A 42 8.37 41.54 -26.70
CA ALA A 42 7.13 42.21 -26.37
C ALA A 42 7.19 43.65 -26.94
N THR A 43 6.40 43.89 -27.98
CA THR A 43 6.18 45.23 -28.54
C THR A 43 5.35 46.05 -27.55
N ALA A 44 6.02 46.92 -26.79
CA ALA A 44 5.36 47.91 -25.94
C ALA A 44 4.84 49.07 -26.81
N ALA A 45 3.52 49.12 -27.02
CA ALA A 45 2.84 50.31 -27.50
C ALA A 45 2.73 51.31 -26.33
N ALA A 46 3.31 52.49 -26.54
CA ALA A 46 3.24 53.61 -25.61
C ALA A 46 1.82 54.17 -25.50
N SER A 47 1.39 54.47 -24.28
CA SER A 47 0.47 55.57 -23.99
C SER A 47 0.89 56.19 -22.65
N PRO A 48 1.24 57.49 -22.61
CA PRO A 48 1.63 58.17 -21.39
C PRO A 48 0.44 58.91 -20.80
N THR A 49 0.10 58.69 -19.53
CA THR A 49 -0.56 59.73 -18.72
C THR A 49 -0.28 59.51 -17.23
N ALA A 50 0.48 60.47 -16.68
CA ALA A 50 0.44 61.05 -15.33
C ALA A 50 0.74 60.19 -14.06
N ILE A 51 1.78 60.67 -13.37
CA ILE A 51 2.22 60.47 -11.96
C ILE A 51 1.36 61.46 -11.09
N PRO A 52 1.09 61.34 -9.75
CA PRO A 52 2.08 61.09 -8.70
C PRO A 52 1.56 60.39 -7.39
N PRO A 53 2.27 60.44 -6.23
CA PRO A 53 3.08 59.34 -5.71
C PRO A 53 2.60 58.88 -4.32
N THR A 54 3.46 58.14 -3.60
CA THR A 54 3.43 57.83 -2.15
C THR A 54 2.51 56.69 -1.68
N ALA A 55 3.09 55.49 -1.58
CA ALA A 55 2.91 54.64 -0.40
C ALA A 55 4.22 53.89 -0.10
N LYS A 56 4.88 54.39 0.94
CA LYS A 56 5.92 53.81 1.81
C LYS A 56 6.02 52.27 1.80
N PRO A 57 7.24 51.67 1.78
CA PRO A 57 7.41 50.25 2.03
C PRO A 57 7.03 49.94 3.48
N PRO A 58 6.16 48.95 3.77
CA PRO A 58 6.07 48.45 5.14
C PRO A 58 7.37 47.70 5.45
N ALA A 59 8.04 48.24 6.45
CA ALA A 59 9.21 47.69 7.10
C ALA A 59 8.96 46.25 7.58
N ALA A 60 10.07 45.53 7.70
CA ALA A 60 10.28 44.38 8.56
C ALA A 60 9.17 44.14 9.60
N SER A 61 8.48 43.01 9.46
CA SER A 61 7.78 42.41 10.59
C SER A 61 8.76 41.48 11.31
N PRO A 62 9.01 41.68 12.61
CA PRO A 62 9.98 40.91 13.39
C PRO A 62 9.46 39.49 13.67
N SER A 63 10.39 38.54 13.71
CA SER A 63 10.21 37.21 14.30
C SER A 63 9.54 37.34 15.67
N LEU A 64 8.33 36.79 15.80
CA LEU A 64 7.75 36.44 17.08
C LEU A 64 7.85 34.92 17.22
N LEU A 65 8.81 34.50 18.04
CA LEU A 65 8.85 33.16 18.62
C LEU A 65 7.49 32.87 19.29
N PRO A 66 6.91 31.67 19.14
CA PRO A 66 5.75 31.29 19.93
C PRO A 66 6.14 31.20 21.42
N PRO A 67 5.27 31.58 22.37
CA PRO A 67 5.54 31.36 23.78
C PRO A 67 5.55 29.85 24.08
N THR A 68 6.68 29.38 24.60
CA THR A 68 6.83 28.07 25.26
C THR A 68 5.93 28.04 26.49
N ASN A 69 4.71 27.55 26.33
CA ASN A 69 3.91 27.06 27.46
C ASN A 69 4.15 25.56 27.58
N THR A 70 5.23 25.21 28.28
CA THR A 70 5.44 23.89 28.85
C THR A 70 4.81 23.87 30.24
N PRO A 71 3.62 23.27 30.43
CA PRO A 71 3.25 22.81 31.76
C PRO A 71 4.14 21.62 32.11
N ALA A 72 4.93 21.79 33.17
CA ALA A 72 5.65 20.69 33.81
C ALA A 72 4.63 19.66 34.32
N PRO A 73 4.71 18.38 33.96
CA PRO A 73 3.97 17.35 34.68
C PRO A 73 4.64 17.16 36.05
N THR A 74 3.90 17.54 37.09
CA THR A 74 4.12 17.25 38.49
C THR A 74 4.47 15.77 38.69
N LEU A 75 5.60 15.51 39.35
CA LEU A 75 5.96 14.19 39.86
C LEU A 75 5.04 13.85 41.05
N GLU A 76 4.07 12.97 40.85
CA GLU A 76 3.42 12.23 41.94
C GLU A 76 4.16 10.90 42.15
N PRO A 77 4.63 10.59 43.37
CA PRO A 77 5.02 9.24 43.79
C PRO A 77 3.88 8.57 44.60
N PRO A 78 4.05 7.29 45.00
CA PRO A 78 3.63 6.07 44.32
C PRO A 78 2.29 5.52 44.85
N VAL A 79 1.50 4.85 44.01
CA VAL A 79 0.38 4.02 44.50
C VAL A 79 0.86 2.57 44.61
N ASP A 80 0.94 2.12 45.86
CA ASP A 80 1.10 0.74 46.30
C ASP A 80 0.19 -0.20 45.50
N THR A 81 0.79 -1.09 44.72
CA THR A 81 0.08 -2.22 44.12
C THR A 81 0.27 -3.43 45.03
N PRO A 82 -0.79 -3.92 45.70
CA PRO A 82 -0.67 -5.12 46.49
C PRO A 82 -0.41 -6.33 45.60
N ALA A 83 0.56 -7.13 46.00
CA ALA A 83 0.94 -8.41 45.41
C ALA A 83 -0.28 -9.35 45.28
N PRO A 84 -0.43 -10.10 44.17
CA PRO A 84 -1.44 -11.14 44.08
C PRO A 84 -1.10 -12.29 45.06
N LEU A 85 -1.97 -12.52 46.03
CA LEU A 85 -1.95 -13.71 46.87
C LEU A 85 -2.31 -14.94 46.02
N LEU A 86 -1.41 -15.92 46.00
CA LEU A 86 -1.65 -17.26 45.49
C LEU A 86 -2.76 -17.93 46.32
N PRO A 87 -3.81 -18.51 45.72
CA PRO A 87 -4.58 -19.54 46.39
C PRO A 87 -3.90 -20.90 46.19
N ALA A 88 -3.31 -21.41 47.27
CA ALA A 88 -3.22 -22.84 47.48
C ALA A 88 -4.62 -23.31 47.88
N ASP A 89 -5.19 -24.29 47.17
CA ASP A 89 -5.63 -25.52 47.83
C ASP A 89 -6.13 -26.60 46.85
N THR A 90 -5.48 -27.74 47.05
CA THR A 90 -5.81 -29.12 46.72
C THR A 90 -7.25 -29.50 47.06
N ALA A 91 -7.97 -30.14 46.13
CA ALA A 91 -8.89 -31.23 46.45
C ALA A 91 -9.20 -32.07 45.18
N THR A 92 -8.62 -33.27 45.14
CA THR A 92 -9.01 -34.37 44.25
C THR A 92 -10.33 -34.96 44.75
N PRO A 93 -11.41 -35.06 43.95
CA PRO A 93 -12.58 -35.83 44.34
C PRO A 93 -12.36 -37.33 44.07
N GLU A 94 -12.60 -38.16 45.08
CA GLU A 94 -12.76 -39.62 44.96
C GLU A 94 -14.08 -39.98 44.24
N PRO A 95 -14.12 -41.07 43.44
CA PRO A 95 -15.36 -41.52 42.81
C PRO A 95 -16.26 -42.28 43.79
N ILE A 96 -17.54 -41.88 43.84
CA ILE A 96 -18.61 -42.54 44.60
C ILE A 96 -19.22 -43.66 43.74
N SER A 97 -19.12 -44.90 44.22
CA SER A 97 -19.72 -46.09 43.62
C SER A 97 -21.21 -46.18 43.95
N LEU A 98 -22.07 -46.21 42.93
CA LEU A 98 -23.52 -46.44 43.06
C LEU A 98 -23.84 -47.92 42.79
N PRO A 99 -24.66 -48.62 43.60
CA PRO A 99 -25.12 -49.96 43.26
C PRO A 99 -26.26 -49.89 42.23
N THR A 100 -26.07 -50.62 41.13
CA THR A 100 -27.08 -50.84 40.09
C THR A 100 -27.96 -52.03 40.50
N GLU A 101 -29.23 -51.77 40.81
CA GLU A 101 -30.25 -52.82 40.94
C GLU A 101 -30.82 -53.14 39.56
N THR A 102 -30.72 -54.41 39.16
CA THR A 102 -31.20 -54.95 37.89
C THR A 102 -32.66 -55.41 38.03
N PRO A 103 -33.65 -54.80 37.33
CA PRO A 103 -34.99 -55.34 37.33
C PRO A 103 -35.13 -56.56 36.38
N ASN A 104 -35.91 -57.52 36.87
CA ASN A 104 -36.27 -58.81 36.29
C ASN A 104 -37.04 -58.67 34.95
N PRO A 105 -36.77 -59.48 33.90
CA PRO A 105 -37.46 -59.36 32.61
C PRO A 105 -38.85 -60.00 32.66
N THR A 106 -39.87 -59.23 32.27
CA THR A 106 -41.22 -59.72 31.99
C THR A 106 -41.30 -60.14 30.53
N GLU A 107 -41.67 -61.40 30.27
CA GLU A 107 -41.80 -61.96 28.93
C GLU A 107 -43.09 -61.45 28.26
N ILE A 108 -42.96 -60.70 27.16
CA ILE A 108 -44.06 -60.13 26.37
C ILE A 108 -44.13 -60.80 25.00
N LEU A 109 -45.34 -61.22 24.62
CA LEU A 109 -45.66 -61.91 23.37
C LEU A 109 -45.38 -61.04 22.14
N PRO A 110 -44.75 -61.55 21.05
CA PRO A 110 -44.44 -60.74 19.89
C PRO A 110 -45.72 -60.39 19.12
N THR A 111 -46.03 -59.10 19.08
CA THR A 111 -47.03 -58.54 18.17
C THR A 111 -46.41 -58.41 16.78
N ALA A 112 -47.10 -58.85 15.74
CA ALA A 112 -46.62 -58.78 14.36
C ALA A 112 -46.27 -57.34 13.97
N THR A 113 -44.99 -57.12 13.67
CA THR A 113 -44.45 -55.83 13.22
C THR A 113 -45.01 -55.50 11.83
N PRO A 114 -45.63 -54.32 11.63
CA PRO A 114 -46.09 -53.92 10.31
C PRO A 114 -44.88 -53.75 9.37
N GLU A 115 -45.06 -54.21 8.12
CA GLU A 115 -44.06 -54.12 7.06
C GLU A 115 -43.66 -52.65 6.80
N PRO A 116 -42.36 -52.33 6.69
CA PRO A 116 -41.91 -50.96 6.50
C PRO A 116 -42.40 -50.41 5.16
N THR A 117 -43.10 -49.27 5.21
CA THR A 117 -43.47 -48.51 4.02
C THR A 117 -42.20 -47.98 3.32
N PRO A 118 -42.06 -48.10 1.98
CA PRO A 118 -40.88 -47.63 1.28
C PRO A 118 -40.66 -46.13 1.53
N THR A 119 -39.45 -45.78 1.98
CA THR A 119 -39.05 -44.39 2.20
C THR A 119 -38.86 -43.71 0.84
N PRO A 120 -39.43 -42.50 0.62
CA PRO A 120 -39.27 -41.81 -0.65
C PRO A 120 -37.80 -41.50 -0.93
N ILE A 121 -37.37 -41.76 -2.17
CA ILE A 121 -36.02 -41.41 -2.65
C ILE A 121 -35.89 -39.87 -2.67
N PRO A 122 -34.82 -39.30 -2.08
CA PRO A 122 -34.61 -37.86 -2.14
C PRO A 122 -34.43 -37.40 -3.58
N THR A 123 -35.16 -36.35 -3.95
CA THR A 123 -34.99 -35.67 -5.24
C THR A 123 -33.62 -35.00 -5.26
N PRO A 124 -32.83 -35.08 -6.36
CA PRO A 124 -31.53 -34.44 -6.44
C PRO A 124 -31.66 -32.93 -6.23
N GLU A 125 -30.82 -32.40 -5.33
CA GLU A 125 -30.71 -30.97 -5.08
C GLU A 125 -30.18 -30.26 -6.33
N PRO A 126 -30.72 -29.10 -6.73
CA PRO A 126 -30.26 -28.39 -7.91
C PRO A 126 -28.79 -27.98 -7.76
N THR A 127 -28.00 -28.28 -8.80
CA THR A 127 -26.62 -27.79 -8.91
C THR A 127 -26.61 -26.25 -8.87
N PRO A 128 -25.82 -25.62 -7.99
CA PRO A 128 -25.74 -24.16 -7.93
C PRO A 128 -25.25 -23.61 -9.27
N ALA A 129 -25.91 -22.53 -9.72
CA ALA A 129 -25.52 -21.82 -10.94
C ALA A 129 -24.08 -21.28 -10.83
N PRO A 130 -23.33 -21.19 -11.94
CA PRO A 130 -22.00 -20.60 -11.93
C PRO A 130 -22.05 -19.16 -11.40
N ALA A 131 -21.12 -18.82 -10.50
CA ALA A 131 -20.99 -17.47 -9.97
C ALA A 131 -20.75 -16.47 -11.13
N PRO A 132 -21.35 -15.27 -11.09
CA PRO A 132 -21.14 -14.28 -12.14
C PRO A 132 -19.66 -13.89 -12.21
N THR A 133 -19.13 -13.80 -13.43
CA THR A 133 -17.82 -13.20 -13.68
C THR A 133 -17.82 -11.76 -13.15
N PRO A 134 -16.82 -11.33 -12.35
CA PRO A 134 -16.80 -9.98 -11.82
C PRO A 134 -16.77 -8.96 -12.97
N GLU A 135 -17.69 -8.01 -12.92
CA GLU A 135 -17.76 -6.89 -13.84
C GLU A 135 -16.47 -6.04 -13.72
N PRO A 136 -15.93 -5.48 -14.83
CA PRO A 136 -14.74 -4.65 -14.78
C PRO A 136 -14.94 -3.48 -13.81
N ALA A 137 -14.03 -3.34 -12.84
CA ALA A 137 -14.06 -2.21 -11.93
C ALA A 137 -13.96 -0.89 -12.73
N PRO A 138 -14.68 0.17 -12.32
CA PRO A 138 -14.67 1.44 -13.03
C PRO A 138 -13.24 1.99 -13.14
N ALA A 139 -12.81 2.28 -14.36
CA ALA A 139 -11.47 2.80 -14.64
C ALA A 139 -11.29 4.18 -14.00
N ASN A 140 -10.13 4.41 -13.39
CA ASN A 140 -9.72 5.76 -12.99
C ASN A 140 -9.43 6.57 -14.27
N PRO A 141 -10.17 7.66 -14.57
CA PRO A 141 -9.94 8.45 -15.77
C PRO A 141 -8.55 9.12 -15.76
N ASP A 142 -8.00 9.42 -14.57
CA ASP A 142 -6.70 10.08 -14.43
C ASP A 142 -5.52 9.10 -14.56
N CYS A 143 -5.78 7.79 -14.43
CA CYS A 143 -4.77 6.75 -14.63
C CYS A 143 -5.37 5.48 -15.25
N PRO A 144 -5.54 5.44 -16.58
CA PRO A 144 -6.06 4.27 -17.28
C PRO A 144 -5.18 3.04 -17.06
N GLY A 145 -5.81 1.90 -16.75
CA GLY A 145 -5.11 0.64 -16.49
C GLY A 145 -4.60 0.46 -15.06
N ALA A 146 -4.78 1.46 -14.18
CA ALA A 146 -4.62 1.27 -12.74
C ALA A 146 -5.89 0.68 -12.11
N ALA A 147 -5.73 0.05 -10.95
CA ALA A 147 -6.87 -0.30 -10.11
C ALA A 147 -7.63 0.96 -9.69
N THR A 148 -8.96 0.88 -9.57
CA THR A 148 -9.80 2.02 -9.15
C THR A 148 -9.30 2.60 -7.83
N SER A 149 -8.84 3.85 -7.84
CA SER A 149 -8.39 4.49 -6.60
C SER A 149 -9.53 4.63 -5.60
N ARG A 150 -9.20 4.48 -4.32
CA ARG A 150 -10.07 4.87 -3.19
C ARG A 150 -9.52 6.04 -2.39
N LEU A 151 -8.37 6.57 -2.82
CA LEU A 151 -7.63 7.59 -2.09
C LEU A 151 -7.96 8.97 -2.64
N LYS A 152 -7.90 9.96 -1.76
CA LYS A 152 -7.89 11.38 -2.13
C LYS A 152 -6.88 12.13 -1.27
N VAL A 153 -6.42 13.26 -1.78
CA VAL A 153 -5.60 14.18 -1.00
C VAL A 153 -6.35 14.61 0.26
N GLY A 154 -5.65 14.60 1.39
CA GLY A 154 -6.18 14.84 2.74
C GLY A 154 -6.55 13.57 3.50
N ASP A 155 -6.58 12.40 2.86
CA ASP A 155 -6.87 11.15 3.56
C ASP A 155 -5.75 10.75 4.52
N ARG A 156 -6.14 10.13 5.64
CA ARG A 156 -5.24 9.33 6.46
C ARG A 156 -5.51 7.87 6.20
N VAL A 157 -4.49 7.15 5.75
CA VAL A 157 -4.57 5.77 5.31
C VAL A 157 -3.64 4.89 6.11
N ARG A 158 -3.88 3.59 6.05
CA ARG A 158 -3.05 2.58 6.69
C ARG A 158 -2.52 1.62 5.63
N VAL A 159 -1.22 1.38 5.66
CA VAL A 159 -0.53 0.44 4.78
C VAL A 159 -0.96 -1.00 5.10
N LEU A 160 -1.37 -1.80 4.12
CA LEU A 160 -1.86 -3.17 4.31
C LEU A 160 -0.72 -4.20 4.19
N GLN A 161 0.31 -3.89 3.41
CA GLN A 161 1.52 -4.69 3.23
C GLN A 161 2.73 -3.79 3.02
N ASN A 162 3.94 -4.30 3.32
CA ASN A 162 5.18 -3.53 3.21
C ASN A 162 5.25 -2.71 1.91
N LEU A 163 5.21 -1.39 2.04
CA LEU A 163 5.02 -0.46 0.92
C LEU A 163 6.21 0.48 0.81
N ASN A 164 6.91 0.40 -0.32
CA ASN A 164 8.06 1.25 -0.59
C ASN A 164 7.65 2.70 -0.88
N MET A 165 8.32 3.63 -0.20
CA MET A 165 8.22 5.06 -0.42
C MET A 165 9.45 5.56 -1.18
N ARG A 166 9.22 6.34 -2.23
CA ARG A 166 10.23 6.79 -3.20
C ARG A 166 10.32 8.30 -3.26
N LEU A 167 11.42 8.82 -3.80
CA LEU A 167 11.63 10.26 -3.95
C LEU A 167 10.77 10.88 -5.06
N ASN A 168 10.58 10.15 -6.16
CA ASN A 168 9.75 10.55 -7.29
C ASN A 168 8.73 9.44 -7.57
N PRO A 169 7.56 9.76 -8.13
CA PRO A 169 6.63 8.73 -8.59
C PRO A 169 7.26 7.91 -9.71
N GLY A 170 6.96 6.62 -9.74
CA GLY A 170 7.39 5.71 -10.80
C GLY A 170 8.42 4.66 -10.35
N LEU A 171 8.58 3.67 -11.22
CA LEU A 171 9.42 2.48 -10.95
C LEU A 171 10.91 2.80 -10.83
N ASN A 172 11.36 3.89 -11.47
CA ASN A 172 12.74 4.36 -11.45
C ASN A 172 13.00 5.39 -10.33
N GLY A 173 12.00 5.74 -9.52
CA GLY A 173 12.16 6.65 -8.41
C GLY A 173 13.09 6.06 -7.34
N ALA A 174 14.03 6.86 -6.83
CA ALA A 174 14.95 6.42 -5.77
C ALA A 174 14.16 5.98 -4.53
N TRP A 175 14.50 4.81 -3.99
CA TRP A 175 13.87 4.27 -2.77
C TRP A 175 14.39 5.04 -1.55
N ILE A 176 13.47 5.61 -0.77
CA ILE A 176 13.79 6.29 0.49
C ILE A 176 13.73 5.30 1.65
N LEU A 177 12.59 4.63 1.82
CA LEU A 177 12.33 3.65 2.88
C LEU A 177 11.15 2.75 2.55
N THR A 178 10.94 1.70 3.34
CA THR A 178 9.73 0.86 3.28
C THR A 178 8.86 1.14 4.50
N ASN A 179 7.60 1.49 4.26
CA ASN A 179 6.59 1.55 5.30
C ASN A 179 6.15 0.13 5.64
N ALA A 180 6.27 -0.26 6.91
CA ALA A 180 5.77 -1.55 7.37
C ALA A 180 4.23 -1.58 7.31
N THR A 181 3.65 -2.78 7.23
CA THR A 181 2.21 -2.98 7.43
C THR A 181 1.72 -2.28 8.70
N GLY A 182 0.56 -1.63 8.62
CA GLY A 182 -0.04 -0.90 9.72
C GLY A 182 0.47 0.54 9.89
N THR A 183 1.50 0.95 9.16
CA THR A 183 1.98 2.35 9.16
C THR A 183 0.86 3.27 8.67
N GLU A 184 0.64 4.37 9.40
CA GLU A 184 -0.30 5.42 9.00
C GLU A 184 0.42 6.46 8.13
N LEU A 185 -0.25 6.84 7.04
CA LEU A 185 0.24 7.82 6.08
C LEU A 185 -0.85 8.86 5.82
N GLU A 186 -0.45 10.12 5.63
CA GLU A 186 -1.31 11.17 5.11
C GLU A 186 -1.09 11.30 3.60
N ILE A 187 -2.16 11.33 2.82
CA ILE A 187 -2.09 11.60 1.38
C ILE A 187 -2.02 13.11 1.17
N ILE A 188 -0.89 13.61 0.66
CA ILE A 188 -0.61 15.05 0.54
C ILE A 188 -0.56 15.54 -0.91
N GLY A 189 -0.58 14.64 -1.89
CA GLY A 189 -0.56 14.99 -3.31
C GLY A 189 -0.72 13.78 -4.23
N GLY A 190 -0.81 14.02 -5.54
CA GLY A 190 -1.13 13.02 -6.57
C GLY A 190 -2.59 13.12 -7.06
N PRO A 191 -3.05 12.15 -7.89
CA PRO A 191 -2.30 10.99 -8.33
C PRO A 191 -1.29 11.31 -9.44
N ALA A 192 -0.19 10.55 -9.49
CA ALA A 192 0.71 10.50 -10.63
C ALA A 192 0.65 9.10 -11.26
N CYS A 193 0.55 9.02 -12.58
CA CYS A 193 0.35 7.76 -13.28
C CYS A 193 1.65 7.27 -13.94
N THR A 194 1.96 5.98 -13.79
CA THR A 194 3.06 5.32 -14.54
C THR A 194 2.53 4.09 -15.25
N ALA A 195 2.35 4.20 -16.56
CA ALA A 195 1.91 3.08 -17.40
C ALA A 195 3.00 2.01 -17.53
N VAL A 196 2.58 0.75 -17.50
CA VAL A 196 3.39 -0.46 -17.70
C VAL A 196 2.62 -1.37 -18.66
N GLY A 197 2.90 -1.25 -19.96
CA GLY A 197 2.15 -1.97 -20.98
C GLY A 197 0.69 -1.51 -21.05
N LYS A 198 -0.24 -2.40 -20.69
CA LYS A 198 -1.69 -2.10 -20.64
C LYS A 198 -2.20 -1.75 -19.24
N GLU A 199 -1.35 -1.88 -18.23
CA GLU A 199 -1.66 -1.61 -16.83
C GLU A 199 -0.92 -0.33 -16.39
N ALA A 200 -1.23 0.17 -15.20
CA ALA A 200 -0.54 1.32 -14.64
C ALA A 200 -0.43 1.26 -13.13
N TYR A 201 0.64 1.87 -12.62
CA TYR A 201 0.75 2.21 -11.22
C TYR A 201 0.22 3.63 -10.98
N GLU A 202 -0.66 3.75 -10.01
CA GLU A 202 -1.10 5.03 -9.47
C GLU A 202 -0.31 5.37 -8.21
N TRP A 203 0.37 6.51 -8.24
CA TRP A 203 1.29 6.96 -7.21
C TRP A 203 0.71 8.14 -6.46
N TRP A 204 0.79 8.07 -5.14
CA TRP A 204 0.36 9.12 -4.22
C TRP A 204 1.56 9.68 -3.48
N GLN A 205 1.59 11.00 -3.34
CA GLN A 205 2.53 11.64 -2.44
C GLN A 205 2.00 11.49 -1.02
N VAL A 206 2.82 10.92 -0.16
CA VAL A 206 2.47 10.56 1.21
C VAL A 206 3.39 11.23 2.21
N ARG A 207 2.85 11.55 3.38
CA ARG A 207 3.58 12.06 4.54
C ARG A 207 3.40 11.12 5.72
N ARG A 208 4.51 10.83 6.39
CA ARG A 208 4.55 10.04 7.63
C ARG A 208 4.45 10.94 8.85
N ALA A 209 4.14 10.35 10.01
CA ALA A 209 4.10 11.07 11.29
C ALA A 209 5.46 11.69 11.69
N ASP A 210 6.58 11.12 11.22
CA ASP A 210 7.93 11.67 11.42
C ASP A 210 8.28 12.81 10.45
N GLY A 211 7.32 13.27 9.65
CA GLY A 211 7.47 14.36 8.68
C GLY A 211 8.17 13.95 7.39
N LYS A 212 8.56 12.68 7.21
CA LYS A 212 9.14 12.23 5.93
C LYS A 212 8.07 12.15 4.87
N GLU A 213 8.38 12.71 3.72
CA GLU A 213 7.52 12.72 2.54
C GLU A 213 8.15 11.92 1.39
N GLY A 214 7.30 11.38 0.53
CA GLY A 214 7.70 10.67 -0.67
C GLY A 214 6.50 10.14 -1.44
N TRP A 215 6.74 9.25 -2.39
CA TRP A 215 5.73 8.70 -3.29
C TRP A 215 5.60 7.20 -3.09
N SER A 216 4.37 6.73 -2.94
CA SER A 216 4.04 5.31 -2.81
C SER A 216 2.96 4.93 -3.81
N ALA A 217 3.02 3.72 -4.36
CA ALA A 217 1.95 3.20 -5.20
C ALA A 217 0.77 2.76 -4.34
N GLU A 218 -0.47 3.04 -4.77
CA GLU A 218 -1.69 2.55 -4.07
C GLU A 218 -1.83 1.03 -4.18
N GLY A 219 -1.32 0.44 -5.26
CA GLY A 219 -1.46 -0.98 -5.52
C GLY A 219 -0.40 -1.54 -6.47
N SER A 220 -0.33 -2.86 -6.51
CA SER A 220 0.39 -3.59 -7.54
C SER A 220 -0.41 -3.55 -8.84
N LEU A 221 0.20 -4.00 -9.94
CA LEU A 221 -0.53 -4.19 -11.19
C LEU A 221 -1.71 -5.17 -11.06
N THR A 222 -1.70 -6.02 -10.04
CA THR A 222 -2.68 -7.10 -9.83
C THR A 222 -3.50 -6.97 -8.54
N GLY A 223 -3.31 -5.93 -7.72
CA GLY A 223 -3.86 -5.85 -6.35
C GLY A 223 -3.50 -4.56 -5.62
N ARG A 224 -3.84 -4.44 -4.32
CA ARG A 224 -3.62 -3.21 -3.52
C ARG A 224 -2.61 -3.42 -2.39
N PHE A 225 -1.86 -2.38 -2.01
CA PHE A 225 -0.86 -2.43 -0.93
C PHE A 225 -1.35 -1.86 0.40
#